data_AF-A0A7K9MDL8-F1
#
_entry.id   AF-A0A7K9MDL8-F1
#
_cell.length_a   1.000
_cell.length_b   1.000
_cell.length_c   1.000
_cell.angle_alpha   90.00
_cell.angle_beta   90.00
_cell.angle_gamma   90.00
#
_symmetry.space_group_name_H-M   'P 1'
#
loop_
_entity.id
_entity.type
_entity.pdbx_description
1 polymer ?
#
loop_
_entity_poly.entity_id
_entity_poly.type
_entity_poly.pdbx_seq_one_letter_code
_entity_poly.pdbx_strand_id
1 'polypeptide(L)'
;GELDDREQAKLEVKVWDPDSPLTDRQIDQFLVVARAVGTFARALDCSSSVRQPSLHMSAAAASRDITLFHAMDTLHKHNYDLSSAISVLVPLGGPVLCRDEMEEWSASEASLFEEALEKYGKDFNDIRQDFLPWKSLTSIIEYYYMWKTTDRYVQQV
;
A
#
# COMPACT_ATOMS: atom_id res chain seq x y z
N GLY A 1 -9.59 -10.09 -44.53
CA GLY A 1 -9.80 -9.05 -43.51
C GLY A 1 -8.52 -8.26 -43.44
N GLU A 2 -8.62 -6.94 -43.38
CA GLU A 2 -7.46 -6.08 -43.15
C GLU A 2 -6.88 -6.38 -41.76
N LEU A 3 -5.55 -6.35 -41.64
CA LEU A 3 -4.86 -6.53 -40.37
C LEU A 3 -5.01 -5.24 -39.55
N ASP A 4 -5.24 -5.41 -38.26
CA ASP A 4 -5.42 -4.33 -37.30
C ASP A 4 -4.05 -3.81 -36.83
N ASP A 5 -3.73 -2.55 -37.13
CA ASP A 5 -2.44 -1.91 -36.85
C ASP A 5 -2.26 -1.47 -35.38
N ARG A 6 -3.16 -1.85 -34.48
CA ARG A 6 -3.06 -1.50 -33.05
C ARG A 6 -1.89 -2.21 -32.37
N GLU A 7 -0.95 -1.42 -31.87
CA GLU A 7 0.16 -1.92 -31.04
C GLU A 7 -0.29 -2.16 -29.59
N GLN A 8 -0.51 -3.43 -29.21
CA GLN A 8 -0.99 -3.79 -27.87
C GLN A 8 -0.09 -3.29 -26.72
N ALA A 9 1.23 -3.28 -26.91
CA ALA A 9 2.18 -2.80 -25.90
C ALA A 9 2.02 -1.32 -25.53
N LYS A 10 1.35 -0.52 -26.36
CA LYS A 10 1.00 0.89 -26.05
C LYS A 10 -0.33 1.02 -25.32
N LEU A 11 -1.13 -0.05 -25.25
CA LEU A 11 -2.49 -0.03 -24.71
C LEU A 11 -2.57 -0.72 -23.34
N GLU A 12 -1.75 -1.76 -23.14
CA GLU A 12 -1.77 -2.55 -21.91
C GLU A 12 -0.40 -3.08 -21.55
N VAL A 13 -0.24 -3.38 -20.26
CA VAL A 13 0.91 -4.06 -19.70
C VAL A 13 0.38 -5.19 -18.84
N LYS A 14 0.87 -6.41 -19.07
CA LYS A 14 0.55 -7.56 -18.23
C LYS A 14 1.16 -7.32 -16.83
N VAL A 15 0.37 -7.51 -15.79
CA VAL A 15 0.79 -7.34 -14.38
C VAL A 15 0.79 -8.66 -13.60
N TRP A 16 0.13 -9.68 -14.14
CA TRP A 16 0.09 -11.02 -13.59
C TRP A 16 -0.26 -12.01 -14.72
N ASP A 17 0.34 -13.19 -14.67
CA ASP A 17 0.10 -14.32 -15.56
C ASP A 17 -0.61 -15.44 -14.78
N PRO A 18 -1.86 -15.79 -15.12
CA PRO A 18 -2.58 -16.86 -14.43
C PRO A 18 -1.97 -18.25 -14.69
N ASP A 19 -1.23 -18.43 -15.78
CA ASP A 19 -0.59 -19.69 -16.14
C ASP A 19 0.85 -19.79 -15.58
N SER A 20 1.08 -19.14 -14.42
CA SER A 20 2.38 -19.14 -13.77
C SER A 20 2.82 -20.55 -13.36
N PRO A 21 4.14 -20.84 -13.32
CA PRO A 21 4.66 -22.14 -12.90
C PRO A 21 4.52 -22.39 -11.39
N LEU A 22 4.08 -21.40 -10.61
CA LEU A 22 3.95 -21.50 -9.17
C LEU A 22 2.59 -22.11 -8.80
N THR A 23 2.60 -22.97 -7.79
CA THR A 23 1.38 -23.44 -7.14
C THR A 23 0.80 -22.35 -6.25
N ASP A 24 -0.53 -22.36 -6.04
CA ASP A 24 -1.20 -21.46 -5.08
C ASP A 24 -0.52 -21.48 -3.70
N ARG A 25 -0.10 -22.66 -3.25
CA ARG A 25 0.64 -22.82 -1.99
C ARG A 25 1.96 -22.03 -1.98
N GLN A 26 2.71 -22.01 -3.07
CA GLN A 26 3.97 -21.26 -3.15
C GLN A 26 3.71 -19.75 -3.16
N ILE A 27 2.65 -19.31 -3.85
CA ILE A 27 2.22 -17.90 -3.86
C ILE A 27 1.82 -17.49 -2.44
N ASP A 28 0.97 -18.25 -1.77
CA ASP A 28 0.56 -18.00 -0.38
C ASP A 28 1.76 -17.92 0.58
N GLN A 29 2.71 -18.84 0.43
CA GLN A 29 3.95 -18.83 1.22
C GLN A 29 4.79 -17.58 0.94
N PHE A 30 4.91 -17.16 -0.32
CA PHE A 30 5.61 -15.92 -0.67
C PHE A 30 4.91 -14.69 -0.08
N LEU A 31 3.58 -14.63 -0.11
CA LEU A 31 2.80 -13.55 0.52
C LEU A 31 2.98 -13.52 2.04
N VAL A 32 3.15 -14.67 2.71
CA VAL A 32 3.52 -14.72 4.13
C VAL A 32 4.93 -14.15 4.35
N VAL A 33 5.90 -14.50 3.50
CA VAL A 33 7.27 -13.98 3.58
C VAL A 33 7.29 -12.46 3.38
N ALA A 34 6.58 -11.93 2.39
CA ALA A 34 6.48 -10.50 2.14
C ALA A 34 5.91 -9.73 3.35
N ARG A 35 4.87 -10.26 4.00
CA ARG A 35 4.32 -9.68 5.24
C ARG A 35 5.31 -9.73 6.41
N ALA A 36 6.06 -10.82 6.55
CA ALA A 36 7.09 -10.94 7.58
C ALA A 36 8.21 -9.90 7.36
N VAL A 37 8.67 -9.73 6.11
CA VAL A 37 9.63 -8.70 5.72
C VAL A 37 9.09 -7.30 6.02
N GLY A 38 7.84 -6.99 5.63
CA GLY A 38 7.22 -5.69 5.90
C GLY A 38 7.03 -5.39 7.39
N THR A 39 6.80 -6.42 8.21
CA THR A 39 6.73 -6.29 9.68
C THR A 39 8.11 -5.96 10.25
N PHE A 40 9.15 -6.67 9.78
CA PHE A 40 10.53 -6.41 10.18
C PHE A 40 11.02 -5.03 9.73
N ALA A 41 10.67 -4.59 8.52
CA ALA A 41 11.01 -3.26 8.01
C ALA A 41 10.49 -2.14 8.92
N ARG A 42 9.22 -2.23 9.37
CA ARG A 42 8.63 -1.28 10.32
C ARG A 42 9.30 -1.29 11.69
N ALA A 43 9.81 -2.45 12.12
CA ALA A 43 10.56 -2.53 13.38
C ALA A 43 11.92 -1.82 13.30
N LEU A 44 12.50 -1.71 12.11
CA LEU A 44 13.75 -0.99 11.84
C LEU A 44 13.54 0.48 11.48
N ASP A 45 12.34 0.87 11.05
CA ASP A 45 12.04 2.26 10.67
C ASP A 45 11.95 3.17 11.90
N CYS A 46 13.09 3.78 12.26
CA CYS A 46 13.17 4.77 13.33
C CYS A 46 12.83 6.21 12.85
N SER A 47 12.47 6.40 11.57
CA SER A 47 12.16 7.74 11.03
C SER A 47 10.81 8.27 11.51
N SER A 48 9.88 7.38 11.87
CA SER A 48 8.62 7.75 12.50
C SER A 48 8.89 8.23 13.94
N SER A 49 8.88 9.55 14.12
CA SER A 49 9.03 10.24 15.42
C SER A 49 7.88 9.93 16.42
N VAL A 50 6.92 9.10 16.01
CA VAL A 50 5.73 8.73 16.75
C VAL A 50 5.80 7.23 17.02
N ARG A 51 5.80 6.85 18.30
CA ARG A 51 5.61 5.50 18.88
C ARG A 51 5.92 4.35 17.91
N GLN A 52 7.03 3.64 18.12
CA GLN A 52 7.24 2.33 17.51
C GLN A 52 5.94 1.51 17.62
N PRO A 53 5.28 1.17 16.49
CA PRO A 53 4.03 0.46 16.54
C PRO A 53 4.26 -0.88 17.23
N SER A 54 3.31 -1.27 18.08
CA SER A 54 3.37 -2.57 18.73
C SER A 54 3.41 -3.69 17.68
N LEU A 55 3.95 -4.85 18.04
CA LEU A 55 4.14 -5.96 17.09
C LEU A 55 2.86 -6.31 16.31
N HIS A 56 1.71 -6.36 16.96
CA HIS A 56 0.45 -6.69 16.29
C HIS A 56 0.01 -5.60 15.31
N MET A 57 0.25 -4.32 15.63
CA MET A 57 -0.04 -3.20 14.73
C MET A 57 0.88 -3.23 13.50
N SER A 58 2.18 -3.48 13.68
CA SER A 58 3.12 -3.61 12.57
C SER A 58 2.78 -4.81 11.68
N ALA A 59 2.39 -5.94 12.27
CA ALA A 59 1.96 -7.12 11.53
C ALA A 59 0.65 -6.88 10.76
N ALA A 60 -0.32 -6.19 11.37
CA ALA A 60 -1.56 -5.80 10.71
C ALA A 60 -1.30 -4.83 9.54
N ALA A 61 -0.46 -3.81 9.74
CA ALA A 61 -0.06 -2.85 8.71
C ALA A 61 0.64 -3.54 7.53
N ALA A 62 1.62 -4.41 7.81
CA ALA A 62 2.29 -5.20 6.78
C ALA A 62 1.36 -6.18 6.05
N SER A 63 0.21 -6.53 6.64
CA SER A 63 -0.79 -7.42 6.03
C SER A 63 -1.80 -6.71 5.13
N ARG A 64 -1.72 -5.38 5.00
CA ARG A 64 -2.60 -4.59 4.13
C ARG A 64 -2.31 -4.85 2.65
N ASP A 65 -3.32 -4.62 1.82
CA ASP A 65 -3.32 -4.99 0.40
C ASP A 65 -2.17 -4.37 -0.39
N ILE A 66 -1.69 -3.18 -0.03
CA ILE A 66 -0.54 -2.55 -0.72
C ILE A 66 0.71 -3.45 -0.68
N THR A 67 0.95 -4.14 0.44
CA THR A 67 2.09 -5.07 0.57
C THR A 67 1.84 -6.34 -0.25
N LEU A 68 0.59 -6.81 -0.30
CA LEU A 68 0.21 -7.99 -1.09
C LEU A 68 0.32 -7.72 -2.59
N PHE A 69 -0.18 -6.57 -3.07
CA PHE A 69 -0.04 -6.16 -4.46
C PHE A 69 1.42 -6.01 -4.85
N HIS A 70 2.24 -5.38 -4.00
CA HIS A 70 3.67 -5.28 -4.24
C HIS A 70 4.33 -6.66 -4.34
N ALA A 71 3.96 -7.60 -3.48
CA ALA A 71 4.48 -8.96 -3.52
C ALA A 71 4.08 -9.71 -4.80
N MET A 72 2.82 -9.58 -5.24
CA MET A 72 2.33 -10.19 -6.48
C MET A 72 3.03 -9.61 -7.72
N ASP A 73 3.18 -8.29 -7.78
CA ASP A 73 3.91 -7.59 -8.83
C ASP A 73 5.40 -7.99 -8.83
N THR A 74 6.00 -8.17 -7.65
CA THR A 74 7.37 -8.66 -7.50
C THR A 74 7.54 -10.06 -8.09
N LEU A 75 6.61 -10.99 -7.81
CA LEU A 75 6.64 -12.32 -8.43
C LEU A 75 6.57 -12.22 -9.96
N HIS A 76 5.66 -11.41 -10.50
CA HIS A 76 5.51 -11.26 -11.95
C HIS A 76 6.76 -10.67 -12.60
N LYS A 77 7.30 -9.56 -12.06
CA LYS A 77 8.51 -8.89 -12.57
C LYS A 77 9.76 -9.76 -12.53
N HIS A 78 9.81 -10.72 -11.60
CA HIS A 78 10.89 -11.68 -11.48
C HIS A 78 10.61 -13.02 -12.18
N ASN A 79 9.69 -13.03 -13.15
CA ASN A 79 9.32 -14.20 -13.95
C ASN A 79 8.96 -15.41 -13.08
N TYR A 80 8.34 -15.16 -11.93
CA TYR A 80 7.92 -16.18 -10.97
C TYR A 80 9.07 -17.01 -10.36
N ASP A 81 10.31 -16.55 -10.46
CA ASP A 81 11.43 -17.16 -9.75
C ASP A 81 11.44 -16.71 -8.29
N LEU A 82 11.09 -17.62 -7.38
CA LEU A 82 10.98 -17.32 -5.95
C LEU A 82 12.30 -16.82 -5.35
N SER A 83 13.43 -17.37 -5.77
CA SER A 83 14.75 -16.98 -5.23
C SER A 83 15.07 -15.53 -5.59
N SER A 84 14.88 -15.16 -6.86
CA SER A 84 15.05 -13.80 -7.34
C SER A 84 14.06 -12.84 -6.68
N ALA A 85 12.78 -13.21 -6.60
CA ALA A 85 11.74 -12.41 -5.97
C ALA A 85 12.00 -12.16 -4.48
N ILE A 86 12.47 -13.17 -3.72
CA ILE A 86 12.82 -12.98 -2.30
C ILE A 86 14.02 -12.03 -2.16
N SER A 87 15.00 -12.11 -3.05
CA SER A 87 16.20 -11.27 -2.96
C SER A 87 15.91 -9.77 -3.06
N VAL A 88 14.85 -9.39 -3.78
CA VAL A 88 14.44 -7.97 -3.91
C VAL A 88 13.51 -7.49 -2.80
N LEU A 89 12.95 -8.39 -1.98
CA LEU A 89 12.26 -7.99 -0.76
C LEU A 89 13.24 -7.47 0.31
N VAL A 90 14.52 -7.85 0.22
CA VAL A 90 15.58 -7.44 1.15
C VAL A 90 16.84 -7.00 0.37
N PRO A 91 16.78 -5.87 -0.36
CA PRO A 91 17.95 -5.33 -1.04
C PRO A 91 19.06 -4.93 -0.05
N LEU A 92 20.24 -4.61 -0.58
CA LEU A 92 21.41 -4.23 0.23
C LEU A 92 21.17 -3.04 1.19
N GLY A 93 20.16 -2.20 0.92
CA GLY A 93 19.76 -1.08 1.76
C GLY A 93 18.82 -1.41 2.93
N GLY A 94 18.35 -2.65 3.04
CA GLY A 94 17.38 -3.08 4.05
C GLY A 94 16.08 -3.62 3.46
N PRO A 95 15.17 -4.16 4.30
CA PRO A 95 13.91 -4.72 3.85
C PRO A 95 12.97 -3.68 3.23
N VAL A 96 12.19 -4.09 2.23
CA VAL A 96 11.21 -3.22 1.59
C VAL A 96 10.07 -2.87 2.55
N LEU A 97 9.70 -1.58 2.56
CA LEU A 97 8.59 -1.03 3.34
C LEU A 97 7.54 -0.44 2.40
N CYS A 98 6.36 -1.06 2.33
CA CYS A 98 5.20 -0.56 1.61
C CYS A 98 4.22 0.04 2.62
N ARG A 99 3.88 1.33 2.49
CA ARG A 99 2.87 2.02 3.30
C ARG A 99 1.86 2.66 2.37
N ASP A 100 0.58 2.50 2.70
CA ASP A 100 -0.47 3.24 2.02
C ASP A 100 -0.76 4.55 2.75
N GLU A 101 -1.65 5.37 2.19
CA GLU A 101 -1.95 6.69 2.74
C GLU A 101 -2.42 6.62 4.21
N MET A 102 -3.16 5.58 4.60
CA MET A 102 -3.63 5.40 5.98
C MET A 102 -2.47 5.30 6.98
N GLU A 103 -1.38 4.63 6.60
CA GLU A 103 -0.20 4.46 7.46
C GLU A 103 0.83 5.58 7.29
N GLU A 104 0.97 6.13 6.09
CA GLU A 104 1.98 7.15 5.78
C GLU A 104 1.69 8.49 6.47
N TRP A 105 0.42 8.78 6.77
CA TRP A 105 0.03 10.05 7.35
C TRP A 105 0.46 10.19 8.82
N SER A 106 1.00 11.35 9.14
CA SER A 106 1.32 11.71 10.52
C SER A 106 0.06 11.89 11.38
N ALA A 107 0.21 11.76 12.70
CA ALA A 107 -0.89 11.99 13.64
C ALA A 107 -1.50 13.40 13.52
N SER A 108 -0.68 14.41 13.19
CA SER A 108 -1.15 15.78 12.94
C SER A 108 -1.96 15.90 11.66
N GLU A 109 -1.55 15.24 10.58
CA GLU A 109 -2.30 15.24 9.31
C GLU A 109 -3.63 14.51 9.46
N ALA A 110 -3.66 13.38 10.17
CA ALA A 110 -4.89 12.67 10.49
C ALA A 110 -5.86 13.54 11.31
N SER A 111 -5.34 14.33 12.26
CA SER A 111 -6.14 15.26 13.06
C SER A 111 -6.70 16.42 12.23
N LEU A 112 -5.87 17.02 11.35
CA LEU A 112 -6.31 18.05 10.42
C LEU A 112 -7.40 17.55 9.47
N PHE A 113 -7.29 16.30 9.00
CA PHE A 113 -8.30 15.67 8.16
C PHE A 113 -9.64 15.53 8.86
N GLU A 114 -9.65 15.05 10.11
CA GLU A 114 -10.87 14.89 10.89
C GLU A 114 -11.57 16.25 11.12
N GLU A 115 -10.82 17.28 11.50
CA GLU A 115 -11.35 18.64 11.66
C GLU A 115 -11.92 19.19 10.34
N ALA A 116 -11.21 19.00 9.23
CA ALA A 116 -11.65 19.44 7.92
C ALA A 116 -12.91 18.69 7.46
N LEU A 117 -12.99 17.38 7.71
CA LEU A 117 -14.13 16.55 7.37
C LEU A 117 -15.38 16.94 8.18
N GLU A 118 -15.22 17.28 9.46
CA GLU A 118 -16.31 17.82 10.29
C GLU A 118 -16.80 19.18 9.79
N LYS A 119 -15.88 20.05 9.34
CA LYS A 119 -16.19 21.41 8.88
C LYS A 119 -16.81 21.45 7.48
N TYR A 120 -16.24 20.71 6.53
CA TYR A 120 -16.57 20.79 5.11
C TYR A 120 -17.29 19.56 4.57
N GLY A 121 -17.53 18.54 5.41
CA GLY A 121 -18.11 17.28 4.95
C GLY A 121 -17.15 16.58 4.00
N LYS A 122 -17.61 16.23 2.79
CA LYS A 122 -16.81 15.50 1.79
C LYS A 122 -16.34 16.38 0.64
N ASP A 123 -16.28 17.70 0.84
CA ASP A 123 -15.66 18.59 -0.13
C ASP A 123 -14.13 18.48 -0.03
N PHE A 124 -13.57 17.49 -0.73
CA PHE A 124 -12.13 17.22 -0.69
C PHE A 124 -11.27 18.34 -1.32
N ASN A 125 -11.86 19.21 -2.16
CA ASN A 125 -11.11 20.36 -2.68
C ASN A 125 -10.90 21.39 -1.58
N ASP A 126 -11.95 21.71 -0.81
CA ASP A 126 -11.86 22.66 0.31
C ASP A 126 -11.03 22.09 1.46
N ILE A 127 -11.17 20.79 1.77
CA ILE A 127 -10.30 20.09 2.75
C ILE A 127 -8.83 20.22 2.34
N ARG A 128 -8.52 19.97 1.07
CA ARG A 128 -7.14 20.12 0.57
C ARG A 128 -6.69 21.56 0.66
N GLN A 129 -7.47 22.51 0.15
CA GLN A 129 -7.04 23.90 0.02
C GLN A 129 -6.76 24.54 1.37
N ASP A 130 -7.61 24.29 2.37
CA ASP A 130 -7.55 25.00 3.65
C ASP A 130 -6.78 24.24 4.74
N PHE A 131 -6.81 22.90 4.73
CA PHE A 131 -6.22 22.08 5.82
C PHE A 131 -5.00 21.28 5.39
N LEU A 132 -4.97 20.76 4.15
CA LEU A 132 -3.91 19.86 3.68
C LEU A 132 -3.35 20.26 2.30
N PRO A 133 -2.88 21.51 2.10
CA PRO A 133 -2.51 22.01 0.78
C PRO A 133 -1.29 21.30 0.17
N TRP A 134 -0.48 20.64 1.00
CA TRP A 134 0.69 19.86 0.58
C TRP A 134 0.36 18.43 0.14
N LYS A 135 -0.85 17.91 0.43
CA LYS A 135 -1.30 16.60 -0.06
C LYS A 135 -1.95 16.74 -1.42
N SER A 136 -1.83 15.70 -2.23
CA SER A 136 -2.57 15.62 -3.50
C SER A 136 -4.05 15.35 -3.23
N LEU A 137 -4.93 15.75 -4.15
CA LEU A 137 -6.36 15.43 -4.00
C LEU A 137 -6.59 13.91 -4.00
N THR A 138 -5.87 13.18 -4.86
CA THR A 138 -5.96 11.72 -4.95
C THR A 138 -5.57 11.03 -3.64
N SER A 139 -4.46 11.43 -3.01
CA SER A 139 -4.02 10.87 -1.73
C SER A 139 -5.00 11.14 -0.59
N ILE A 140 -5.68 12.30 -0.60
CA ILE A 140 -6.72 12.62 0.39
C ILE A 140 -7.94 11.71 0.20
N ILE A 141 -8.35 11.47 -1.05
CA ILE A 141 -9.48 10.58 -1.36
C ILE A 141 -9.15 9.13 -0.98
N GLU A 142 -7.93 8.67 -1.29
CA GLU A 142 -7.46 7.33 -0.90
C GLU A 142 -7.45 7.17 0.62
N TYR A 143 -6.87 8.15 1.34
CA TYR A 143 -6.89 8.18 2.81
C TYR A 143 -8.32 8.13 3.36
N TYR A 144 -9.26 8.92 2.82
CA TYR A 144 -10.65 8.94 3.26
C TYR A 144 -11.30 7.55 3.23
N TYR A 145 -11.15 6.81 2.13
CA TYR A 145 -11.78 5.51 1.99
C TYR A 145 -11.16 4.45 2.92
N MET A 146 -9.86 4.55 3.22
CA MET A 146 -9.21 3.72 4.23
C MET A 146 -9.61 4.11 5.65
N TRP A 147 -9.66 5.41 5.96
CA TRP A 147 -10.04 5.92 7.27
C TRP A 147 -11.49 5.58 7.63
N LYS A 148 -12.39 5.55 6.64
CA LYS A 148 -13.81 5.18 6.81
C LYS A 148 -14.02 3.77 7.36
N THR A 149 -13.03 2.87 7.26
CA THR A 149 -13.13 1.51 7.80
C THR A 149 -12.61 1.40 9.24
N THR A 150 -12.16 2.51 9.84
CA THR A 150 -11.66 2.50 11.22
C THR A 150 -12.80 2.43 12.23
N ASP A 151 -12.55 1.80 13.38
CA ASP A 151 -13.53 1.72 14.48
C ASP A 151 -14.04 3.09 14.91
N ARG A 152 -13.17 4.11 14.85
CA ARG A 152 -13.48 5.48 15.23
C ARG A 152 -14.59 6.09 14.37
N TYR A 153 -14.59 5.82 13.07
CA TYR A 153 -15.68 6.24 12.17
C TYR A 153 -16.95 5.45 12.43
N VAL A 154 -16.84 4.12 12.57
CA VAL A 154 -17.99 3.23 12.77
C VAL A 154 -18.75 3.55 14.07
N GLN A 155 -18.05 3.97 15.12
CA GLN A 155 -18.66 4.36 16.40
C GLN A 155 -19.35 5.73 16.38
N GLN A 156 -19.11 6.56 15.36
CA GLN A 156 -19.72 7.90 15.24
C GLN A 156 -21.05 7.89 14.45
N VAL A 157 -21.40 6.76 13.80
CA VAL A 157 -22.65 6.57 13.05
C VAL A 157 -23.69 5.86 13.92
#